data_AF-A0A432H7W7-F1
#
_entry.id   AF-A0A432H7W7-F1
#
_cell.length_a   1.000
_cell.length_b   1.000
_cell.length_c   1.000
_cell.angle_alpha   90.00
_cell.angle_beta   90.00
_cell.angle_gamma   90.00
#
_symmetry.space_group_name_H-M   'P 1'
#
loop_
_entity.id
_entity.type
_entity.pdbx_description
1 polymer ?
#
loop_
_entity_poly.entity_id
_entity_poly.type
_entity_poly.pdbx_seq_one_letter_code
_entity_poly.pdbx_strand_id
1 'polypeptide(L)'
;MAGVEDLSKEQLIQMVGAAFKNIISHTGLWFREAEYQLGLNKALQIDRQAWQRGFPIQMRRLAKYFGIEIDEQGVPAKLKEMDKET
;
A
#
# COMPACT_ATOMS: atom_id res chain seq x y z
N MET A 1 -20.56 19.78 9.88
CA MET A 1 -19.67 18.70 10.35
C MET A 1 -18.25 19.20 10.21
N ALA A 2 -17.38 18.95 11.19
CA ALA A 2 -15.97 19.31 11.07
C ALA A 2 -15.34 18.54 9.91
N GLY A 3 -14.57 19.23 9.07
CA GLY A 3 -13.83 18.66 7.94
C GLY A 3 -12.43 18.21 8.34
N VAL A 4 -11.67 17.67 7.38
CA VAL A 4 -10.27 17.28 7.60
C VAL A 4 -9.39 18.50 7.89
N GLU A 5 -9.76 19.65 7.33
CA GLU A 5 -9.18 20.97 7.52
C GLU A 5 -9.26 21.49 8.96
N ASP A 6 -10.19 20.97 9.77
CA ASP A 6 -10.40 21.39 11.16
C ASP A 6 -9.55 20.57 12.16
N LEU A 7 -8.81 19.56 11.69
CA LEU A 7 -8.04 18.66 12.54
C LEU A 7 -6.66 19.24 12.90
N SER A 8 -6.24 19.02 14.15
CA SER A 8 -4.86 19.28 14.57
C SER A 8 -3.88 18.38 13.81
N LYS A 9 -2.60 18.77 13.79
CA LYS A 9 -1.53 17.95 13.20
C LYS A 9 -1.47 16.55 13.80
N GLU A 10 -1.62 16.45 15.12
CA GLU A 10 -1.60 15.18 15.85
C GLU A 10 -2.79 14.30 15.44
N GLN A 11 -3.98 14.88 15.30
CA GLN A 11 -5.17 14.17 14.84
C GLN A 11 -5.02 13.67 13.40
N LEU A 12 -4.43 14.50 12.51
CA LEU A 12 -4.12 14.10 11.14
C LEU A 12 -3.14 12.92 11.10
N ILE A 13 -2.09 12.94 11.92
CA ILE A 13 -1.13 11.82 12.01
C ILE A 13 -1.81 10.55 12.52
N GLN A 14 -2.66 10.65 13.54
CA GLN A 14 -3.44 9.51 14.03
C GLN A 14 -4.40 8.97 12.97
N MET A 15 -5.04 9.85 12.20
CA MET A 15 -5.94 9.48 11.12
C MET A 15 -5.19 8.72 10.01
N VAL A 16 -3.99 9.16 9.62
CA VAL A 16 -3.12 8.44 8.67
C VAL A 16 -2.78 7.05 9.21
N GLY A 17 -2.37 6.95 10.48
CA GLY A 17 -2.08 5.66 11.12
C GLY A 17 -3.29 4.72 11.15
N ALA A 18 -4.48 5.23 11.43
CA ALA A 18 -5.72 4.46 11.40
C ALA A 18 -6.08 4.00 9.98
N ALA A 19 -5.92 4.89 8.99
CA ALA A 19 -6.14 4.55 7.58
C ALA A 19 -5.21 3.41 7.12
N PHE A 20 -3.94 3.47 7.49
CA PHE A 20 -2.98 2.39 7.19
C PHE A 20 -3.40 1.04 7.79
N LYS A 21 -3.81 1.02 9.06
CA LYS A 21 -4.32 -0.21 9.69
C LYS A 21 -5.54 -0.75 8.95
N ASN A 22 -6.47 0.13 8.57
CA ASN A 22 -7.67 -0.27 7.85
C ASN A 22 -7.35 -0.84 6.45
N ILE A 23 -6.40 -0.26 5.73
CA ILE A 23 -5.95 -0.77 4.43
C ILE A 23 -5.39 -2.20 4.59
N ILE A 24 -4.52 -2.43 5.57
CA ILE A 24 -3.92 -3.77 5.81
C ILE A 24 -5.01 -4.79 6.16
N SER A 25 -5.90 -4.45 7.09
CA SER A 25 -7.02 -5.31 7.47
C SER A 25 -7.94 -5.60 6.29
N HIS A 26 -8.25 -4.57 5.48
CA HIS A 26 -9.10 -4.71 4.31
C HIS A 26 -8.52 -5.68 3.28
N THR A 27 -7.23 -5.58 2.96
CA THR A 27 -6.57 -6.50 2.02
C THR A 27 -6.66 -7.95 2.51
N GLY A 28 -6.41 -8.20 3.80
CA GLY A 28 -6.51 -9.55 4.37
C GLY A 28 -7.93 -10.11 4.34
N LEU A 29 -8.92 -9.30 4.72
CA LEU A 29 -10.33 -9.70 4.69
C LEU A 29 -10.83 -9.95 3.26
N TRP A 30 -10.47 -9.07 2.32
CA TRP A 30 -10.80 -9.23 0.91
C TRP A 30 -10.18 -10.50 0.33
N PHE A 31 -8.91 -10.77 0.61
CA PHE A 31 -8.23 -11.98 0.13
C PHE A 31 -8.87 -13.24 0.72
N ARG A 32 -9.19 -13.22 2.01
CA ARG A 32 -9.85 -14.35 2.70
C ARG A 32 -11.22 -14.67 2.11
N GLU A 33 -11.98 -13.65 1.72
CA GLU A 33 -13.27 -13.82 1.04
C GLU A 33 -13.07 -14.33 -0.40
N ALA A 34 -12.09 -13.80 -1.13
CA ALA A 34 -11.75 -14.28 -2.47
C ALA A 34 -11.34 -15.76 -2.46
N GLU A 35 -10.54 -16.18 -1.47
CA GLU A 35 -10.17 -17.57 -1.24
C GLU A 35 -11.41 -18.43 -0.95
N TYR A 36 -12.29 -17.97 -0.05
CA TYR A 36 -13.50 -18.70 0.32
C TYR A 36 -14.41 -18.95 -0.89
N GLN A 37 -14.58 -17.96 -1.76
CA GLN A 37 -15.49 -18.02 -2.90
C GLN A 37 -14.89 -18.74 -4.12
N LEU A 38 -13.59 -18.58 -4.37
CA LEU A 38 -12.96 -18.97 -5.64
C LEU A 38 -11.88 -20.06 -5.49
N GLY A 39 -11.54 -20.43 -4.26
CA GLY A 39 -10.43 -21.31 -3.93
C GLY A 39 -9.06 -20.61 -4.02
N LEU A 40 -8.09 -21.17 -3.32
CA LEU A 40 -6.76 -20.56 -3.12
C LEU A 40 -6.04 -20.22 -4.43
N ASN A 41 -6.02 -21.14 -5.39
CA ASN A 41 -5.28 -20.93 -6.65
C ASN A 41 -5.81 -19.71 -7.43
N LYS A 42 -7.14 -19.54 -7.50
CA LYS A 42 -7.74 -18.41 -8.20
C LYS A 42 -7.56 -17.11 -7.42
N ALA A 43 -7.70 -17.15 -6.10
CA ALA A 43 -7.48 -16.01 -5.23
C ALA A 43 -6.04 -15.47 -5.37
N LEU A 44 -5.02 -16.34 -5.36
CA LEU A 44 -3.62 -15.96 -5.56
C LEU A 44 -3.35 -15.33 -6.93
N GLN A 45 -4.02 -15.80 -7.99
CA GLN A 45 -3.90 -15.19 -9.31
C GLN A 45 -4.49 -13.77 -9.34
N ILE A 46 -5.66 -13.58 -8.72
CA ILE A 46 -6.32 -12.27 -8.65
C ILE A 46 -5.50 -11.31 -7.79
N ASP A 47 -5.04 -11.75 -6.62
CA ASP A 47 -4.19 -10.97 -5.72
C ASP A 47 -2.92 -10.50 -6.43
N ARG A 48 -2.21 -11.42 -7.12
CA ARG A 48 -1.03 -11.06 -7.92
C ARG A 48 -1.34 -9.98 -8.95
N GLN A 49 -2.44 -10.10 -9.69
CA GLN A 49 -2.83 -9.11 -10.70
C GLN A 49 -3.20 -7.75 -10.08
N ALA A 50 -3.90 -7.78 -8.95
CA ALA A 50 -4.27 -6.58 -8.21
C ALA A 50 -3.02 -5.84 -7.72
N TRP A 51 -2.07 -6.54 -7.08
CA TRP A 51 -0.82 -5.95 -6.59
C TRP A 51 0.10 -5.48 -7.71
N GLN A 52 0.26 -6.24 -8.80
CA GLN A 52 1.07 -5.83 -9.94
C GLN A 52 0.62 -4.51 -10.56
N ARG A 53 -0.69 -4.23 -10.55
CA ARG A 53 -1.25 -2.98 -11.08
C ARG A 53 -1.30 -1.88 -10.03
N GLY A 54 -1.71 -2.22 -8.81
CA GLY A 54 -1.99 -1.26 -7.74
C GLY A 54 -0.74 -0.76 -7.02
N PHE A 55 0.24 -1.64 -6.77
CA PHE A 55 1.42 -1.29 -5.98
C PHE A 55 2.25 -0.16 -6.61
N PRO A 56 2.60 -0.20 -7.91
CA PRO A 56 3.43 0.86 -8.49
C PRO A 56 2.74 2.22 -8.48
N ILE A 57 1.40 2.25 -8.62
CA ILE A 57 0.60 3.48 -8.56
C ILE A 57 0.66 4.09 -7.16
N GLN A 58 0.46 3.27 -6.14
CA GLN A 58 0.51 3.71 -4.73
C GLN A 58 1.91 4.20 -4.37
N MET A 59 2.94 3.44 -4.74
CA MET A 59 4.33 3.82 -4.52
C MET A 59 4.71 5.11 -5.23
N ARG A 60 4.25 5.33 -6.47
CA ARG A 60 4.52 6.58 -7.20
C ARG A 60 3.93 7.81 -6.51
N ARG A 61 2.74 7.68 -5.93
CA ARG A 61 2.13 8.76 -5.12
C ARG A 61 2.95 9.01 -3.87
N LEU A 62 3.27 7.96 -3.12
CA LEU A 62 4.04 8.04 -1.88
C LEU A 62 5.44 8.63 -2.10
N ALA A 63 6.14 8.12 -3.11
CA ALA A 63 7.46 8.56 -3.52
C ALA A 63 7.50 10.04 -3.88
N LYS A 64 6.48 10.55 -4.60
CA LYS A 64 6.34 11.98 -4.89
C LYS A 64 6.24 12.84 -3.62
N TYR A 65 5.52 12.38 -2.60
CA TYR A 65 5.41 13.11 -1.34
C TYR A 65 6.71 13.13 -0.54
N PHE A 66 7.51 12.05 -0.60
CA PHE A 66 8.76 11.94 0.15
C PHE A 66 10.02 12.29 -0.64
N GLY A 67 9.89 12.64 -1.93
CA GLY A 67 11.04 12.93 -2.79
C GLY A 67 11.93 11.71 -3.05
N ILE A 68 11.34 10.50 -3.08
CA ILE A 68 12.07 9.25 -3.31
C ILE A 68 11.99 8.88 -4.80
N GLU A 69 13.10 8.48 -5.40
CA GLU A 69 13.10 7.90 -6.74
C GLU A 69 12.75 6.41 -6.70
N ILE A 70 11.90 5.96 -7.62
CA ILE A 70 11.42 4.59 -7.72
C ILE A 70 11.51 4.09 -9.16
N ASP A 71 11.60 2.78 -9.34
CA ASP A 71 11.46 2.14 -10.65
C ASP A 71 9.99 1.97 -11.08
N GLU A 72 9.79 1.34 -12.24
CA GLU A 72 8.46 1.05 -12.80
C GLU A 72 7.62 0.12 -11.91
N GLN A 73 8.27 -0.72 -11.09
CA GLN A 73 7.64 -1.65 -10.17
C GLN A 73 7.36 -1.04 -8.80
N GLY A 74 7.74 0.22 -8.56
CA GLY A 74 7.54 0.91 -7.29
C GLY A 74 8.63 0.65 -6.24
N VAL A 75 9.75 0.05 -6.62
CA VAL A 75 10.88 -0.21 -5.73
C VAL A 75 11.75 1.05 -5.64
N PRO A 76 12.10 1.53 -4.43
CA PRO A 76 13.06 2.62 -4.27
C PRO A 76 14.38 2.34 -5.00
N ALA A 77 14.80 3.26 -5.87
CA ALA A 77 15.97 3.08 -6.73
C ALA A 77 17.24 2.80 -5.91
N LYS A 78 17.40 3.50 -4.78
CA LYS A 78 18.52 3.35 -3.86
C LYS A 78 18.70 1.92 -3.33
N LEU A 79 17.62 1.13 -3.18
CA LEU A 79 17.73 -0.26 -2.72
C LEU A 79 18.47 -1.16 -3.71
N LYS A 80 18.49 -0.81 -5.00
CA LYS A 80 19.20 -1.59 -6.03
C LYS A 80 20.71 -1.37 -5.99
N GLU A 81 21.14 -0.27 -5.39
CA GLU A 81 22.54 0.13 -5.26
C GLU A 81 23.16 -0.35 -3.94
N MET A 82 22.34 -0.85 -3.02
CA MET A 82 22.79 -1.31 -1.71
C MET A 82 23.36 -2.73 -1.79
N ASP A 83 24.48 -2.95 -1.13
CA ASP A 83 25.03 -4.29 -0.92
C ASP A 83 24.12 -5.09 0.00
N LYS A 84 23.99 -6.40 -0.28
CA LYS A 84 23.10 -7.34 0.44
C LYS A 84 23.37 -7.42 1.95
N GLU A 85 24.56 -7.06 2.40
CA GLU A 85 25.01 -7.17 3.79
C GLU A 85 24.82 -5.87 4.62
N THR A 86 24.17 -4.85 4.05
CA THR A 86 23.92 -3.56 4.71
C THR A 86 22.48 -3.40 5.18
#